data_AF-A0A9E5TSV9-F1
#
_entry.id   AF-A0A9E5TSV9-F1
#
_cell.length_a   1.000
_cell.length_b   1.000
_cell.length_c   1.000
_cell.angle_alpha   90.00
_cell.angle_beta   90.00
_cell.angle_gamma   90.00
#
_symmetry.space_group_name_H-M   'P 1'
#
loop_
_entity.id
_entity.type
_entity.pdbx_description
1 polymer ?
#
loop_
_entity_poly.entity_id
_entity_poly.type
_entity_poly.pdbx_seq_one_letter_code
_entity_poly.pdbx_strand_id
1 'polypeptide(L)'
;MMEGFEIQKHELAENPTPRCACILLLDVSSSMMGQPIAELNEGIRLFYEEIKNDETARYAVEIGIVTFSTGARVLTSIRSTEGPVPPTLHADGVTNLGEGLELALDILQERKDLYKRMGISYYQPWMVLMTDGQPTDEWRSAARRAHELAGQRKLSFFGIAIGDSADMDTLKEICPPNRPPVRMKGICFDKFFVWLSRSMSCISRSTTGSSVELPDISGWAEIGV
;
A
#
# COMPACT_ATOMS: atom_id res chain seq x y z
N MET A 1 -18.92 -13.89 17.07
CA MET A 1 -18.83 -13.41 15.67
C MET A 1 -19.62 -12.11 15.43
N MET A 2 -20.54 -11.70 16.31
CA MET A 2 -21.28 -10.43 16.16
C MET A 2 -20.54 -9.18 16.68
N GLU A 3 -19.70 -9.32 17.71
CA GLU A 3 -19.00 -8.18 18.33
C GLU A 3 -18.01 -7.47 17.37
N GLY A 4 -17.29 -8.22 16.54
CA GLY A 4 -16.35 -7.63 15.57
C GLY A 4 -17.01 -6.81 14.46
N PHE A 5 -18.28 -7.10 14.16
CA PHE A 5 -19.05 -6.39 13.13
C PHE A 5 -19.65 -5.08 13.67
N GLU A 6 -19.99 -5.05 14.96
CA GLU A 6 -20.56 -3.89 15.63
C GLU A 6 -19.51 -2.79 15.89
N ILE A 7 -18.28 -3.20 16.26
CA ILE A 7 -17.14 -2.27 16.44
C ILE A 7 -16.78 -1.58 15.11
N GLN A 8 -16.73 -2.34 14.01
CA GLN A 8 -16.46 -1.78 12.68
C GLN A 8 -17.56 -0.81 12.23
N LYS A 9 -18.83 -1.12 12.50
CA LYS A 9 -19.94 -0.20 12.20
C LYS A 9 -19.84 1.12 12.96
N HIS A 10 -19.43 1.09 14.23
CA HIS A 10 -19.34 2.30 15.05
C HIS A 10 -18.18 3.21 14.63
N GLU A 11 -16.99 2.67 14.36
CA GLU A 11 -15.84 3.44 13.84
C GLU A 11 -16.13 4.10 12.48
N LEU A 12 -17.01 3.48 11.68
CA LEU A 12 -17.38 3.94 10.34
C LEU A 12 -18.46 5.03 10.34
N ALA A 13 -19.30 5.11 11.37
CA ALA A 13 -20.44 6.04 11.44
C ALA A 13 -20.08 7.46 11.93
N GLU A 14 -19.00 7.63 12.70
CA GLU A 14 -18.67 8.93 13.33
C GLU A 14 -17.84 9.87 12.45
N ASN A 15 -17.31 9.39 11.32
CA ASN A 15 -16.44 10.17 10.45
C ASN A 15 -17.00 10.21 9.01
N PRO A 16 -17.49 11.37 8.53
CA PRO A 16 -18.04 11.53 7.18
C PRO A 16 -16.96 11.50 6.07
N THR A 17 -15.69 11.43 6.44
CA THR A 17 -14.56 11.41 5.49
C THR A 17 -14.59 10.11 4.67
N PRO A 18 -14.49 10.19 3.33
CA PRO A 18 -14.37 8.99 2.51
C PRO A 18 -13.17 8.14 2.93
N ARG A 19 -13.32 6.81 2.92
CA ARG A 19 -12.28 5.88 3.39
C ARG A 19 -11.30 5.53 2.28
N CYS A 20 -10.03 5.32 2.61
CA CYS A 20 -9.00 4.84 1.71
C CYS A 20 -8.38 3.57 2.27
N ALA A 21 -8.69 2.41 1.68
CA ALA A 21 -8.03 1.17 2.04
C ALA A 21 -6.59 1.15 1.50
N CYS A 22 -5.62 0.88 2.36
CA CYS A 22 -4.21 0.76 2.02
C CYS A 22 -3.68 -0.60 2.49
N ILE A 23 -3.08 -1.37 1.60
CA ILE A 23 -2.29 -2.55 1.97
C ILE A 23 -0.82 -2.25 1.81
N LEU A 24 -0.08 -2.42 2.91
CA LEU A 24 1.36 -2.58 2.88
C LEU A 24 1.66 -4.05 2.58
N LEU A 25 2.22 -4.32 1.40
CA LEU A 25 2.65 -5.65 0.96
C LEU A 25 4.16 -5.74 1.13
N LEU A 26 4.59 -6.50 2.14
CA LEU A 26 5.92 -6.39 2.71
C LEU A 26 6.71 -7.68 2.53
N ASP A 27 7.86 -7.57 1.90
CA ASP A 27 8.79 -8.66 1.72
C ASP A 27 9.52 -8.95 3.04
N VAL A 28 9.35 -10.17 3.54
CA VAL A 28 10.07 -10.67 4.72
C VAL A 28 10.87 -11.92 4.35
N SER A 29 11.29 -12.05 3.09
CA SER A 29 12.12 -13.14 2.61
C SER A 29 13.55 -13.10 3.15
N SER A 30 14.29 -14.21 3.06
CA SER A 30 15.68 -14.28 3.57
C SER A 30 16.65 -13.28 2.91
N SER A 31 16.39 -12.84 1.68
CA SER A 31 17.22 -11.82 1.02
C SER A 31 17.14 -10.45 1.70
N MET A 32 16.06 -10.22 2.47
CA MET A 32 15.87 -9.02 3.28
C MET A 32 16.69 -9.02 4.58
N MET A 33 17.37 -10.10 4.94
CA MET A 33 18.13 -10.18 6.20
C MET A 33 19.20 -9.09 6.33
N GLY A 34 19.37 -8.57 7.56
CA GLY A 34 20.37 -7.55 7.87
C GLY A 34 19.85 -6.13 7.64
N GLN A 35 20.56 -5.35 6.83
CA GLN A 35 20.21 -3.95 6.60
C GLN A 35 18.85 -3.75 5.90
N PRO A 36 18.44 -4.54 4.89
CA PRO A 36 17.17 -4.32 4.19
C PRO A 36 15.93 -4.44 5.10
N ILE A 37 15.84 -5.45 5.98
CA ILE A 37 14.70 -5.57 6.91
C ILE A 37 14.70 -4.45 7.97
N ALA A 38 15.87 -3.93 8.35
CA ALA A 38 15.96 -2.77 9.24
C ALA A 38 15.44 -1.50 8.52
N GLU A 39 15.84 -1.30 7.27
CA GLU A 39 15.35 -0.22 6.40
C GLU A 39 13.84 -0.33 6.16
N LEU A 40 13.32 -1.55 5.95
CA LEU A 40 11.89 -1.81 5.82
C LEU A 40 11.11 -1.41 7.08
N ASN A 41 11.55 -1.88 8.25
CA ASN A 41 10.93 -1.54 9.53
C ASN A 41 10.89 -0.03 9.78
N GLU A 42 11.99 0.66 9.48
CA GLU A 42 12.06 2.12 9.60
C GLU A 42 11.12 2.82 8.62
N GLY A 43 11.03 2.33 7.38
CA GLY A 43 10.11 2.89 6.39
C GLY A 43 8.65 2.74 6.77
N ILE A 44 8.26 1.63 7.37
CA ILE A 44 6.89 1.45 7.87
C ILE A 44 6.64 2.40 9.05
N ARG A 45 7.61 2.59 9.95
CA ARG A 45 7.49 3.56 11.06
C ARG A 45 7.23 4.97 10.54
N LEU A 46 8.06 5.44 9.59
CA LEU A 46 7.91 6.74 8.95
C LEU A 46 6.57 6.85 8.21
N PHE A 47 6.16 5.79 7.50
CA PHE A 47 4.87 5.73 6.80
C PHE A 47 3.69 5.98 7.75
N TYR A 48 3.69 5.33 8.92
CA TYR A 48 2.65 5.53 9.93
C TYR A 48 2.69 6.92 10.57
N GLU A 49 3.88 7.47 10.81
CA GLU A 49 4.04 8.81 11.41
C GLU A 49 3.50 9.91 10.49
N GLU A 50 3.80 9.85 9.20
CA GLU A 50 3.31 10.83 8.24
C GLU A 50 1.78 10.79 8.08
N ILE A 51 1.17 9.61 8.10
CA ILE A 51 -0.31 9.51 8.10
C ILE A 51 -0.91 10.16 9.35
N LYS A 52 -0.28 9.95 10.51
CA LYS A 52 -0.76 10.53 11.78
C LYS A 52 -0.63 12.05 11.80
N ASN A 53 0.39 12.60 11.14
CA ASN A 53 0.66 14.03 11.06
C ASN A 53 -0.23 14.76 10.04
N ASP A 54 -0.81 14.05 9.07
CA ASP A 54 -1.72 14.64 8.08
C ASP A 54 -3.19 14.59 8.55
N GLU A 55 -3.83 15.76 8.65
CA GLU A 55 -5.20 15.89 9.15
C GLU A 55 -6.24 15.11 8.32
N THR A 56 -6.05 14.97 7.01
CA THR A 56 -6.99 14.26 6.14
C THR A 56 -6.69 12.76 6.14
N ALA A 57 -5.43 12.39 5.96
CA ALA A 57 -5.00 11.00 5.86
C ALA A 57 -5.26 10.23 7.15
N ARG A 58 -5.03 10.85 8.32
CA ARG A 58 -5.27 10.25 9.64
C ARG A 58 -6.68 9.65 9.76
N TYR A 59 -7.67 10.34 9.21
CA TYR A 59 -9.08 9.94 9.31
C TYR A 59 -9.57 9.13 8.10
N ALA A 60 -8.96 9.32 6.93
CA ALA A 60 -9.35 8.64 5.70
C ALA A 60 -8.71 7.24 5.57
N VAL A 61 -7.43 7.10 5.90
CA VAL A 61 -6.65 5.91 5.55
C VAL A 61 -6.87 4.79 6.58
N GLU A 62 -7.21 3.61 6.07
CA GLU A 62 -7.25 2.36 6.83
C GLU A 62 -6.11 1.46 6.32
N ILE A 63 -5.19 1.05 7.20
CA ILE A 63 -4.02 0.26 6.83
C ILE A 63 -4.21 -1.20 7.21
N GLY A 64 -3.91 -2.10 6.28
CA GLY A 64 -3.60 -3.51 6.55
C GLY A 64 -2.17 -3.84 6.14
N ILE A 65 -1.61 -4.88 6.76
CA ILE A 65 -0.26 -5.38 6.48
C ILE A 65 -0.36 -6.83 6.02
N VAL A 66 0.15 -7.09 4.83
CA VAL A 66 0.38 -8.42 4.29
C VAL A 66 1.89 -8.63 4.21
N THR A 67 2.38 -9.71 4.78
CA THR A 67 3.78 -10.11 4.63
C THR A 67 3.87 -11.31 3.71
N PHE A 68 4.90 -11.38 2.88
CA PHE A 68 5.18 -12.55 2.07
C PHE A 68 6.64 -13.01 2.23
N SER A 69 6.81 -14.33 2.31
CA SER A 69 8.08 -15.02 2.17
C SER A 69 7.85 -16.36 1.46
N THR A 70 7.96 -17.50 2.15
CA THR A 70 7.57 -18.82 1.61
C THR A 70 6.06 -18.98 1.39
N GLY A 71 5.27 -18.03 1.89
CA GLY A 71 3.86 -17.88 1.59
C GLY A 71 3.40 -16.48 1.99
N ALA A 72 2.15 -16.15 1.70
CA ALA A 72 1.56 -14.85 2.03
C ALA A 72 0.61 -14.95 3.23
N ARG A 73 0.67 -13.96 4.12
CA ARG A 73 -0.24 -13.89 5.27
C ARG A 73 -0.61 -12.47 5.64
N VAL A 74 -1.82 -12.32 6.20
CA VAL A 74 -2.27 -11.08 6.82
C VAL A 74 -1.65 -10.97 8.20
N LEU A 75 -0.73 -10.02 8.38
CA LEU A 75 -0.15 -9.71 9.69
C LEU A 75 -1.05 -8.73 10.45
N THR A 76 -1.72 -7.82 9.75
CA THR A 76 -2.68 -6.88 10.35
C THR A 76 -3.83 -6.64 9.39
N SER A 77 -5.06 -6.90 9.84
CA SER A 77 -6.26 -6.60 9.06
C SER A 77 -6.45 -5.10 8.88
N ILE A 78 -7.04 -4.69 7.75
CA ILE A 78 -7.32 -3.27 7.45
C ILE A 78 -8.14 -2.63 8.58
N ARG A 79 -7.58 -1.59 9.19
CA ARG A 79 -8.15 -0.84 10.33
C ARG A 79 -7.67 0.61 10.33
N SER A 80 -8.36 1.47 11.09
CA SER A 80 -7.94 2.87 11.32
C SER A 80 -6.52 2.95 11.90
N THR A 81 -5.80 4.00 11.51
CA THR A 81 -4.40 4.27 11.93
C THR A 81 -4.28 4.89 13.32
N GLU A 82 -5.40 5.20 13.99
CA GLU A 82 -5.45 5.68 15.38
C GLU A 82 -4.96 4.63 16.41
N GLY A 83 -4.53 3.45 15.95
CA GLY A 83 -4.01 2.34 16.73
C GLY A 83 -2.47 2.15 16.72
N PRO A 84 -2.00 0.93 17.07
CA PRO A 84 -0.66 0.66 17.62
C PRO A 84 0.49 0.94 16.65
N VAL A 85 1.71 0.97 17.22
CA VAL A 85 2.99 0.98 16.50
C VAL A 85 3.03 -0.18 15.50
N PRO A 86 3.56 0.01 14.28
CA PRO A 86 3.71 -1.09 13.33
C PRO A 86 4.54 -2.24 13.93
N PRO A 87 4.19 -3.51 13.64
CA PRO A 87 4.92 -4.66 14.15
C PRO A 87 6.36 -4.67 13.61
N THR A 88 7.30 -5.12 14.44
CA THR A 88 8.67 -5.38 13.98
C THR A 88 8.71 -6.65 13.14
N LEU A 89 9.24 -6.54 11.94
CA LEU A 89 9.36 -7.61 10.96
C LEU A 89 10.71 -8.31 11.06
N HIS A 90 10.71 -9.60 10.77
CA HIS A 90 11.88 -10.46 10.72
C HIS A 90 11.88 -11.23 9.39
N ALA A 91 13.06 -11.34 8.77
CA ALA A 91 13.25 -12.01 7.50
C ALA A 91 13.41 -13.53 7.66
N ASP A 92 12.71 -14.32 6.85
CA ASP A 92 12.81 -15.78 6.76
C ASP A 92 12.41 -16.30 5.36
N GLY A 93 12.63 -17.57 5.07
CA GLY A 93 12.01 -18.22 3.90
C GLY A 93 12.47 -17.70 2.52
N VAL A 94 11.66 -17.98 1.49
CA VAL A 94 11.87 -17.56 0.08
C VAL A 94 10.99 -16.36 -0.27
N THR A 95 10.83 -16.01 -1.56
CA THR A 95 10.18 -14.76 -1.99
C THR A 95 8.97 -15.04 -2.90
N ASN A 96 7.88 -15.59 -2.34
CA ASN A 96 6.64 -15.86 -3.08
C ASN A 96 5.80 -14.59 -3.24
N LEU A 97 6.25 -13.72 -4.14
CA LEU A 97 5.62 -12.43 -4.42
C LEU A 97 4.25 -12.58 -5.10
N GLY A 98 4.11 -13.53 -6.03
CA GLY A 98 2.86 -13.77 -6.74
C GLY A 98 1.71 -14.06 -5.77
N GLU A 99 1.96 -14.97 -4.82
CA GLU A 99 1.01 -15.27 -3.74
C GLU A 99 0.67 -14.02 -2.89
N GLY A 100 1.69 -13.21 -2.58
CA GLY A 100 1.54 -11.94 -1.85
C GLY A 100 0.66 -10.93 -2.58
N LEU A 101 0.88 -10.76 -3.88
CA LEU A 101 0.10 -9.88 -4.75
C LEU A 101 -1.36 -10.32 -4.81
N GLU A 102 -1.63 -11.60 -5.06
CA GLU A 102 -3.01 -12.10 -5.15
C GLU A 102 -3.77 -11.90 -3.84
N LEU A 103 -3.16 -12.27 -2.70
CA LEU A 103 -3.77 -12.10 -1.39
C LEU A 103 -4.07 -10.62 -1.11
N ALA A 104 -3.13 -9.72 -1.38
CA ALA A 104 -3.32 -8.30 -1.17
C ALA A 104 -4.41 -7.71 -2.08
N LEU A 105 -4.49 -8.13 -3.34
CA LEU A 105 -5.52 -7.70 -4.28
C LEU A 105 -6.92 -8.17 -3.85
N ASP A 106 -7.04 -9.40 -3.36
CA ASP A 106 -8.30 -9.95 -2.87
C ASP A 106 -8.78 -9.19 -1.62
N ILE A 107 -7.90 -8.95 -0.65
CA ILE A 107 -8.23 -8.17 0.56
C ILE A 107 -8.71 -6.76 0.21
N LEU A 108 -8.04 -6.08 -0.73
CA LEU A 108 -8.46 -4.76 -1.19
C LEU A 108 -9.83 -4.82 -1.88
N GLN A 109 -10.08 -5.84 -2.70
CA GLN A 109 -11.37 -6.01 -3.36
C GLN A 109 -12.49 -6.27 -2.35
N GLU A 110 -12.28 -7.16 -1.39
CA GLU A 110 -13.23 -7.43 -0.29
C GLU A 110 -13.56 -6.18 0.52
N ARG A 111 -12.54 -5.38 0.85
CA ARG A 111 -12.72 -4.13 1.59
C ARG A 111 -13.52 -3.09 0.81
N LYS A 112 -13.28 -2.95 -0.51
CA LYS A 112 -14.10 -2.07 -1.37
C LYS A 112 -15.56 -2.51 -1.41
N ASP A 113 -15.80 -3.81 -1.52
CA ASP A 113 -17.16 -4.32 -1.59
C ASP A 113 -17.89 -4.15 -0.25
N LEU A 114 -17.16 -4.23 0.88
CA LEU A 114 -17.69 -3.83 2.18
C LEU A 114 -18.10 -2.35 2.20
N TYR A 115 -17.24 -1.43 1.76
CA TYR A 115 -17.59 -0.01 1.69
C TYR A 115 -18.86 0.24 0.86
N LYS A 116 -18.97 -0.38 -0.33
CA LYS A 116 -20.16 -0.29 -1.18
C LYS A 116 -21.41 -0.79 -0.48
N ARG A 117 -21.36 -1.98 0.15
CA ARG A 117 -22.52 -2.56 0.86
C ARG A 117 -22.99 -1.68 2.02
N MET A 118 -22.06 -0.96 2.64
CA MET A 118 -22.36 -0.06 3.76
C MET A 118 -22.73 1.36 3.32
N GLY A 119 -22.71 1.67 2.02
CA GLY A 119 -22.96 3.02 1.51
C GLY A 119 -21.85 4.03 1.87
N ILE A 120 -20.66 3.53 2.20
CA ILE A 120 -19.50 4.36 2.57
C ILE A 120 -18.83 4.84 1.30
N SER A 121 -18.62 6.15 1.18
CA SER A 121 -17.81 6.73 0.11
C SER A 121 -16.34 6.35 0.34
N TYR A 122 -15.62 6.00 -0.72
CA TYR A 122 -14.23 5.58 -0.61
C TYR A 122 -13.37 6.06 -1.78
N TYR A 123 -12.09 6.26 -1.50
CA TYR A 123 -11.05 6.58 -2.48
C TYR A 123 -10.54 5.32 -3.17
N GLN A 124 -9.86 5.49 -4.31
CA GLN A 124 -9.13 4.39 -4.96
C GLN A 124 -8.14 3.76 -3.97
N PRO A 125 -8.23 2.44 -3.73
CA PRO A 125 -7.39 1.76 -2.75
C PRO A 125 -5.93 1.75 -3.18
N TRP A 126 -5.03 1.63 -2.20
CA TRP A 126 -3.59 1.62 -2.42
C TRP A 126 -2.97 0.26 -2.09
N MET A 127 -2.00 -0.12 -2.90
CA MET A 127 -1.06 -1.19 -2.61
C MET A 127 0.35 -0.62 -2.63
N VAL A 128 1.04 -0.74 -1.51
CA VAL A 128 2.43 -0.32 -1.36
C VAL A 128 3.27 -1.58 -1.20
N LEU A 129 3.92 -1.98 -2.28
CA LEU A 129 4.87 -3.10 -2.29
C LEU A 129 6.24 -2.61 -1.82
N MET A 130 6.81 -3.26 -0.81
CA MET A 130 8.18 -3.01 -0.35
C MET A 130 9.00 -4.31 -0.41
N THR A 131 10.00 -4.37 -1.29
CA THR A 131 10.78 -5.60 -1.60
C THR A 131 12.15 -5.24 -2.18
N ASP A 132 13.08 -6.19 -2.18
CA ASP A 132 14.33 -6.11 -2.94
C ASP A 132 14.19 -6.62 -4.39
N GLY A 133 13.01 -7.09 -4.80
CA GLY A 133 12.67 -7.34 -6.20
C GLY A 133 13.06 -8.71 -6.77
N GLN A 134 13.29 -9.73 -5.94
CA GLN A 134 13.75 -11.06 -6.40
C GLN A 134 12.71 -12.17 -6.17
N PRO A 135 11.56 -12.15 -6.88
CA PRO A 135 10.51 -13.15 -6.70
C PRO A 135 10.95 -14.56 -7.14
N THR A 136 10.55 -15.57 -6.38
CA THR A 136 10.91 -16.99 -6.62
C THR A 136 9.75 -17.83 -7.16
N ASP A 137 8.55 -17.26 -7.28
CA ASP A 137 7.32 -17.92 -7.73
C ASP A 137 6.81 -17.38 -9.09
N GLU A 138 5.64 -17.87 -9.54
CA GLU A 138 4.94 -17.31 -10.71
C GLU A 138 4.19 -16.04 -10.28
N TRP A 139 4.80 -14.88 -10.53
CA TRP A 139 4.25 -13.59 -10.12
C TRP A 139 3.61 -12.81 -11.28
N ARG A 140 3.83 -13.21 -12.54
CA ARG A 140 3.44 -12.40 -13.71
C ARG A 140 1.93 -12.35 -13.90
N SER A 141 1.20 -13.40 -13.54
CA SER A 141 -0.27 -13.38 -13.56
C SER A 141 -0.81 -12.33 -12.57
N ALA A 142 -0.31 -12.34 -11.34
CA ALA A 142 -0.72 -11.42 -10.29
C ALA A 142 -0.33 -9.96 -10.61
N ALA A 143 0.88 -9.74 -11.14
CA ALA A 143 1.30 -8.42 -11.61
C ALA A 143 0.42 -7.90 -12.76
N ARG A 144 0.06 -8.76 -13.72
CA ARG A 144 -0.88 -8.39 -14.80
C ARG A 144 -2.24 -7.97 -14.24
N ARG A 145 -2.77 -8.68 -13.25
CA ARG A 145 -4.00 -8.31 -12.55
C ARG A 145 -3.87 -6.93 -11.89
N ALA A 146 -2.74 -6.65 -11.22
CA ALA A 146 -2.45 -5.34 -10.65
C ALA A 146 -2.38 -4.25 -11.73
N HIS A 147 -1.74 -4.52 -12.87
CA HIS A 147 -1.65 -3.60 -14.01
C HIS A 147 -3.02 -3.25 -14.57
N GLU A 148 -3.88 -4.24 -14.78
CA GLU A 148 -5.25 -4.05 -15.27
C GLU A 148 -6.07 -3.18 -14.31
N LEU A 149 -5.99 -3.45 -13.00
CA LEU A 149 -6.67 -2.65 -11.99
C LEU A 149 -6.14 -1.22 -11.93
N ALA A 150 -4.83 -1.03 -12.05
CA ALA A 150 -4.21 0.29 -12.10
C ALA A 150 -4.62 1.07 -13.36
N GLY A 151 -4.60 0.42 -14.53
CA GLY A 151 -5.03 1.02 -15.80
C GLY A 151 -6.51 1.41 -15.81
N GLN A 152 -7.35 0.64 -15.11
CA GLN A 152 -8.77 0.95 -14.91
C GLN A 152 -9.01 1.98 -13.80
N ARG A 153 -7.96 2.54 -13.18
CA ARG A 153 -8.04 3.47 -12.04
C ARG A 153 -8.83 2.89 -10.85
N LYS A 154 -8.68 1.58 -10.63
CA LYS A 154 -9.29 0.81 -9.52
C LYS A 154 -8.32 0.49 -8.39
N LEU A 155 -7.02 0.73 -8.60
CA LEU A 155 -5.92 0.47 -7.66
C LEU A 155 -4.79 1.48 -7.89
N SER A 156 -4.28 2.13 -6.86
CA SER A 156 -3.01 2.86 -6.96
C SER A 156 -1.90 1.95 -6.43
N PHE A 157 -0.95 1.62 -7.30
CA PHE A 157 0.16 0.73 -6.96
C PHE A 157 1.44 1.54 -6.80
N PHE A 158 2.18 1.28 -5.72
CA PHE A 158 3.47 1.91 -5.43
C PHE A 158 4.49 0.81 -5.14
N GLY A 159 5.53 0.71 -5.96
CA GLY A 159 6.67 -0.16 -5.72
C GLY A 159 7.80 0.61 -5.04
N ILE A 160 8.26 0.09 -3.90
CA ILE A 160 9.38 0.64 -3.14
C ILE A 160 10.46 -0.42 -3.05
N ALA A 161 11.61 -0.11 -3.64
CA ALA A 161 12.79 -0.94 -3.62
C ALA A 161 13.54 -0.75 -2.30
N ILE A 162 13.80 -1.86 -1.60
CA ILE A 162 14.49 -1.90 -0.31
C ILE A 162 15.91 -2.44 -0.48
N GLY A 163 16.89 -1.77 0.13
CA GLY A 163 18.30 -2.14 0.02
C GLY A 163 18.96 -1.64 -1.26
N ASP A 164 20.28 -1.48 -1.19
CA ASP A 164 21.08 -0.96 -2.31
C ASP A 164 21.12 -1.94 -3.49
N SER A 165 21.09 -3.24 -3.21
CA SER A 165 21.11 -4.32 -4.19
C SER A 165 19.74 -4.70 -4.76
N ALA A 166 18.69 -3.91 -4.50
CA ALA A 166 17.37 -4.18 -5.04
C ALA A 166 17.37 -4.27 -6.57
N ASP A 167 16.71 -5.29 -7.12
CA ASP A 167 16.53 -5.52 -8.54
C ASP A 167 15.44 -4.59 -9.09
N MET A 168 15.90 -3.43 -9.56
CA MET A 168 15.04 -2.41 -10.15
C MET A 168 14.41 -2.83 -11.47
N ASP A 169 15.04 -3.74 -12.23
CA ASP A 169 14.52 -4.13 -13.53
C ASP A 169 13.34 -5.10 -13.36
N THR A 170 13.48 -6.08 -12.47
CA THR A 170 12.35 -6.94 -12.09
C THR A 170 11.23 -6.13 -11.45
N LEU A 171 11.54 -5.16 -10.59
CA LEU A 171 10.51 -4.27 -10.01
C LEU A 171 9.78 -3.42 -11.04
N LYS A 172 10.44 -2.98 -12.12
CA LYS A 172 9.76 -2.25 -13.22
C LYS A 172 8.78 -3.15 -13.97
N GLU A 173 9.06 -4.46 -14.06
CA GLU A 173 8.12 -5.41 -14.66
C GLU A 173 6.94 -5.75 -13.73
N ILE A 174 7.16 -5.74 -12.41
CA ILE A 174 6.12 -5.97 -11.39
C ILE A 174 5.18 -4.77 -11.28
N CYS A 175 5.71 -3.55 -11.38
CA CYS A 175 4.93 -2.33 -11.19
C CYS A 175 4.18 -1.94 -12.47
N PRO A 176 2.98 -1.32 -12.36
CA PRO A 176 2.29 -0.78 -13.54
C PRO A 176 3.17 0.18 -14.33
N PRO A 177 3.14 0.17 -15.69
CA PRO A 177 4.07 0.94 -16.53
C PRO A 177 4.12 2.46 -16.23
N ASN A 178 3.01 3.04 -15.79
CA ASN A 178 2.90 4.47 -15.46
C ASN A 178 3.24 4.78 -13.99
N ARG A 179 3.79 3.80 -13.27
CA ARG A 179 4.06 3.82 -11.82
C ARG A 179 5.41 3.14 -11.55
N PRO A 180 6.54 3.71 -12.02
CA PRO A 180 7.84 3.08 -11.85
C PRO A 180 8.20 2.93 -10.37
N PRO A 181 8.94 1.87 -10.00
CA PRO A 181 9.40 1.68 -8.63
C PRO A 181 10.40 2.76 -8.21
N VAL A 182 10.42 3.07 -6.92
CA VAL A 182 11.32 4.08 -6.31
C VAL A 182 12.18 3.44 -5.24
N ARG A 183 13.41 3.90 -5.04
CA ARG A 183 14.28 3.41 -3.95
C ARG A 183 13.90 4.07 -2.64
N MET A 184 13.84 3.29 -1.57
CA MET A 184 13.51 3.74 -0.22
C MET A 184 14.39 4.89 0.28
N LYS A 185 15.72 4.82 0.11
CA LYS A 185 16.65 5.93 0.41
C LYS A 185 16.35 7.23 -0.33
N GLY A 186 15.64 7.17 -1.46
CA GLY A 186 15.26 8.34 -2.25
C GLY A 186 13.83 8.83 -1.98
N ILE A 187 13.09 8.19 -1.05
CA ILE A 187 11.72 8.59 -0.72
C ILE A 187 11.74 9.69 0.32
N CYS A 188 11.25 10.86 -0.09
CA CYS A 188 10.79 11.89 0.83
C CYS A 188 9.36 11.54 1.26
N PHE A 189 9.18 10.83 2.39
CA PHE A 189 7.84 10.40 2.82
C PHE A 189 6.91 11.59 3.06
N ASP A 190 7.41 12.71 3.59
CA ASP A 190 6.69 13.98 3.68
C ASP A 190 6.09 14.40 2.33
N LYS A 191 6.87 14.33 1.25
CA LYS A 191 6.38 14.65 -0.11
C LYS A 191 5.45 13.57 -0.66
N PHE A 192 5.77 12.30 -0.39
CA PHE A 192 4.91 11.15 -0.71
C PHE A 192 3.52 11.35 -0.09
N PHE A 193 3.45 11.75 1.17
CA PHE A 193 2.18 11.97 1.85
C PHE A 193 1.53 13.28 1.46
N VAL A 194 2.27 14.35 1.19
CA VAL A 194 1.68 15.58 0.64
C VAL A 194 0.99 15.32 -0.70
N TRP A 195 1.57 14.55 -1.64
CA TRP A 195 0.80 14.21 -2.85
C TRP A 195 -0.24 13.13 -2.62
N LEU A 196 -0.10 12.32 -1.57
CA LEU A 196 -1.13 11.35 -1.20
C LEU A 196 -2.38 12.08 -0.73
N SER A 197 -2.19 13.07 0.14
CA SER A 197 -3.20 13.99 0.64
C SER A 197 -3.75 14.91 -0.44
N ARG A 198 -2.93 15.34 -1.41
CA ARG A 198 -3.44 16.07 -2.60
C ARG A 198 -4.25 15.16 -3.52
N SER A 199 -3.86 13.89 -3.68
CA SER A 199 -4.61 12.91 -4.45
C SER A 199 -5.97 12.62 -3.81
N MET A 200 -6.02 12.58 -2.47
CA MET A 200 -7.27 12.50 -1.71
C MET A 200 -8.08 13.81 -1.81
N SER A 201 -7.43 14.99 -1.77
CA SER A 201 -8.07 16.32 -1.79
C SER A 201 -8.54 16.79 -3.17
N CYS A 202 -7.92 16.34 -4.26
CA CYS A 202 -8.34 16.68 -5.63
C CYS A 202 -9.68 16.02 -6.02
N ILE A 203 -10.08 14.96 -5.32
CA ILE A 203 -11.33 14.22 -5.58
C ILE A 203 -12.51 14.76 -4.74
N SER A 204 -12.27 15.44 -3.61
CA SER A 204 -13.35 16.07 -2.83
C SER A 204 -14.08 17.18 -3.59
N ARG A 205 -13.48 17.70 -4.68
CA ARG A 205 -14.09 18.66 -5.61
C ARG A 205 -14.72 18.02 -6.86
N SER A 206 -14.52 16.73 -7.12
CA SER A 206 -15.17 16.03 -8.23
C SER A 206 -16.44 15.35 -7.73
N THR A 207 -17.58 15.95 -8.02
CA THR A 207 -18.90 15.34 -7.81
C THR A 207 -18.95 13.97 -8.51
N THR A 208 -19.36 12.94 -7.76
CA THR A 208 -19.76 11.58 -8.19
C THR A 208 -19.28 11.10 -9.57
N GLY A 209 -18.32 10.17 -9.58
CA GLY A 209 -18.08 9.29 -10.73
C GLY A 209 -17.14 9.81 -11.81
N SER A 210 -16.45 10.94 -11.60
CA SER A 210 -15.44 11.45 -12.52
C SER A 210 -14.03 11.15 -12.05
N SER A 211 -13.18 10.79 -13.00
CA SER A 211 -11.85 10.25 -12.76
C SER A 211 -10.82 11.37 -12.69
N VAL A 212 -10.24 11.58 -11.51
CA VAL A 212 -9.25 12.63 -11.26
C VAL A 212 -7.85 12.15 -11.67
N GLU A 213 -7.13 13.00 -12.39
CA GLU A 213 -5.72 12.76 -12.70
C GLU A 213 -4.88 12.98 -11.45
N LEU A 214 -4.19 11.92 -11.03
CA LEU A 214 -3.25 11.96 -9.93
C LEU A 214 -2.06 12.83 -10.34
N PRO A 215 -1.48 13.63 -9.43
CA PRO A 215 -0.30 14.41 -9.75
C PRO A 215 0.85 13.50 -10.18
N ASP A 216 1.82 14.06 -10.91
CA ASP A 216 3.00 13.32 -11.32
C ASP A 216 3.87 12.91 -10.11
N ILE A 217 4.48 11.72 -10.18
CA ILE A 217 5.27 11.08 -9.11
C ILE A 217 6.69 11.68 -9.06
N SER A 218 7.06 12.43 -10.09
CA SER A 218 8.39 13.05 -10.29
C SER A 218 8.86 13.95 -9.13
N GLY A 219 7.99 14.37 -8.22
CA GLY A 219 8.36 15.19 -7.05
C GLY A 219 8.91 14.42 -5.84
N TRP A 220 8.90 13.08 -5.84
CA TRP A 220 9.10 12.26 -4.64
C TRP A 220 10.29 11.34 -4.65
N ALA A 221 10.65 10.86 -5.84
CA ALA A 221 11.90 10.19 -6.06
C ALA A 221 12.91 11.27 -6.40
N GLU A 222 13.99 11.40 -5.62
CA GLU A 222 15.15 12.10 -6.16
C GLU A 222 15.53 11.40 -7.47
N ILE A 223 15.47 12.13 -8.58
CA ILE A 223 16.04 11.70 -9.84
C ILE A 223 17.55 11.71 -9.62
N GLY A 224 18.06 10.60 -9.12
CA GLY A 224 19.49 10.33 -9.10
C GLY A 224 19.98 10.35 -10.53
N VAL A 225 20.70 11.42 -10.89
CA VAL A 225 21.55 11.48 -12.08
C VAL A 225 22.75 10.57 -11.86
#